data_AF-A0A7G1IPI3-F1
#
_entry.id   AF-A0A7G1IPI3-F1
#
_cell.length_a   1.000
_cell.length_b   1.000
_cell.length_c   1.000
_cell.angle_alpha   90.00
_cell.angle_beta   90.00
_cell.angle_gamma   90.00
#
_symmetry.space_group_name_H-M   'P 1'
#
loop_
_entity.id
_entity.type
_entity.pdbx_description
1 polymer ?
#
loop_
_entity_poly.entity_id
_entity_poly.type
_entity_poly.pdbx_seq_one_letter_code
_entity_poly.pdbx_strand_id
1 'polypeptide(L)'
;MLAGNPATPNGGIFTRFPGFHIPVLDLTFTPDTPPNSPYPTKIFATQYDPTSDFPQFPLNFLADLNAIMSTGQHDLYPNLDPNDAVALPTSPGYNGNTQYYMFMTRNLPLLEPLRAIPFIGRPLADLIQPDLRVLVDLGYTDWGSGQDYANIATPASLFGIPDPLVVGTDLARGAVEGTQAALVDIGLLPQSALPNAYPYLPSLDTNLNFFLGQPTDTTISLFTRAVGPLLDLIPPIY
;
A
#
# COMPACT_ATOMS: atom_id res chain seq x y z
N MET A 1 -19.18 7.08 8.37
CA MET A 1 -18.34 6.53 7.28
C MET A 1 -17.28 7.56 6.97
N LEU A 2 -16.04 7.12 6.77
CA LEU A 2 -14.93 7.93 6.29
C LEU A 2 -14.38 7.27 5.03
N ALA A 3 -14.05 8.04 4.02
CA ALA A 3 -13.48 7.58 2.76
C ALA A 3 -12.28 8.46 2.42
N GLY A 4 -11.19 7.88 1.92
CA GLY A 4 -9.97 8.65 1.64
C GLY A 4 -9.36 9.30 2.87
N ASN A 5 -9.50 8.65 4.04
CA ASN A 5 -9.12 9.25 5.31
C ASN A 5 -7.58 9.39 5.43
N PRO A 6 -7.02 10.62 5.53
CA PRO A 6 -5.58 10.82 5.70
C PRO A 6 -5.04 10.28 7.03
N ALA A 7 -5.91 10.07 8.01
CA ALA A 7 -5.60 9.55 9.33
C ALA A 7 -5.96 8.05 9.47
N THR A 8 -6.05 7.28 8.38
CA THR A 8 -6.16 5.81 8.47
C THR A 8 -4.95 5.24 9.24
N PRO A 9 -5.12 4.42 10.30
CA PRO A 9 -4.02 3.98 11.16
C PRO A 9 -2.85 3.36 10.39
N ASN A 10 -3.11 2.42 9.49
CA ASN A 10 -2.12 1.93 8.55
C ASN A 10 -2.49 2.36 7.12
N GLY A 11 -1.62 3.14 6.47
CA GLY A 11 -1.82 3.67 5.12
C GLY A 11 -2.09 5.17 5.05
N GLY A 12 -2.64 5.80 6.09
CA GLY A 12 -2.90 7.25 6.06
C GLY A 12 -1.64 8.10 5.95
N ILE A 13 -1.63 9.12 5.08
CA ILE A 13 -0.45 10.01 4.96
C ILE A 13 -0.09 10.71 6.27
N PHE A 14 -1.07 11.01 7.12
CA PHE A 14 -0.82 11.61 8.44
C PHE A 14 -0.18 10.61 9.41
N THR A 15 -0.54 9.34 9.30
CA THR A 15 -0.01 8.28 10.17
C THR A 15 1.35 7.80 9.70
N ARG A 16 1.65 7.88 8.40
CA ARG A 16 2.99 7.65 7.84
C ARG A 16 4.01 8.69 8.32
N PHE A 17 3.62 9.96 8.39
CA PHE A 17 4.50 11.08 8.78
C PHE A 17 3.94 11.89 9.97
N PRO A 18 3.84 11.27 11.16
CA PRO A 18 3.19 11.91 12.32
C PRO A 18 3.92 13.20 12.72
N GLY A 19 3.16 14.28 12.92
CA GLY A 19 3.70 15.58 13.33
C GLY A 19 4.36 16.40 12.22
N PHE A 20 4.36 15.92 10.97
CA PHE A 20 4.80 16.74 9.84
C PHE A 20 3.88 17.95 9.66
N HIS A 21 4.46 19.13 9.44
CA HIS A 21 3.74 20.39 9.28
C HIS A 21 4.07 21.02 7.93
N ILE A 22 3.04 21.41 7.18
CA ILE A 22 3.14 22.10 5.88
C ILE A 22 2.84 23.59 6.11
N PRO A 23 3.85 24.47 6.21
CA PRO A 23 3.65 25.86 6.64
C PRO A 23 2.74 26.67 5.71
N VAL A 24 2.83 26.43 4.40
CA VAL A 24 2.04 27.18 3.41
C VAL A 24 0.55 26.85 3.48
N LEU A 25 0.20 25.66 3.99
CA LEU A 25 -1.18 25.19 4.14
C LEU A 25 -1.70 25.30 5.58
N ASP A 26 -0.86 25.71 6.53
CA ASP A 26 -1.10 25.64 7.98
C ASP A 26 -1.70 24.29 8.42
N LEU A 27 -1.15 23.21 7.84
CA LEU A 27 -1.65 21.85 8.03
C LEU A 27 -0.62 21.03 8.81
N THR A 28 -1.02 20.53 9.98
CA THR A 28 -0.24 19.58 10.77
C THR A 28 -0.87 18.20 10.70
N PHE A 29 -0.06 17.18 10.40
CA PHE A 29 -0.52 15.80 10.32
C PHE A 29 -0.91 15.30 11.71
N THR A 30 -2.17 14.88 11.84
CA THR A 30 -2.79 14.49 13.11
C THR A 30 -2.53 13.02 13.46
N PRO A 31 -2.79 12.60 14.71
CA PRO A 31 -2.85 11.19 15.05
C PRO A 31 -3.88 10.42 14.21
N ASP A 32 -3.78 9.09 14.28
CA ASP A 32 -4.70 8.18 13.61
C ASP A 32 -6.14 8.36 14.08
N THR A 33 -7.09 8.04 13.19
CA THR A 33 -8.50 7.97 13.55
C THR A 33 -8.71 6.83 14.54
N PRO A 34 -9.26 7.10 15.75
CA PRO A 34 -9.32 6.10 16.80
C PRO A 34 -9.99 4.79 16.36
N PRO A 35 -9.33 3.64 16.57
CA PRO A 35 -9.94 2.33 16.34
C PRO A 35 -11.18 2.08 17.22
N ASN A 36 -11.18 2.61 18.44
CA ASN A 36 -12.28 2.48 19.40
C ASN A 36 -13.23 3.69 19.36
N SER A 37 -13.67 4.11 18.17
CA SER A 37 -14.65 5.18 18.03
C SER A 37 -15.87 4.93 18.94
N PRO A 38 -16.43 5.97 19.62
CA PRO A 38 -17.66 5.81 20.39
C PRO A 38 -18.88 5.48 19.51
N TYR A 39 -18.75 5.61 18.19
CA TYR A 39 -19.79 5.31 17.21
C TYR A 39 -19.34 4.23 16.21
N PRO A 40 -20.24 3.37 15.73
CA PRO A 40 -19.94 2.46 14.63
C PRO A 40 -19.39 3.23 13.43
N THR A 41 -18.14 2.96 13.08
CA THR A 41 -17.40 3.69 12.06
C THR A 41 -16.88 2.72 11.01
N LYS A 42 -16.98 3.09 9.74
CA LYS A 42 -16.36 2.37 8.62
C LYS A 42 -15.41 3.32 7.91
N ILE A 43 -14.17 2.86 7.69
CA ILE A 43 -13.14 3.57 6.95
C ILE A 43 -12.90 2.81 5.65
N PHE A 44 -12.99 3.51 4.52
CA PHE A 44 -12.72 2.99 3.20
C PHE A 44 -11.48 3.68 2.61
N ALA A 45 -10.55 2.88 2.11
CA ALA A 45 -9.40 3.31 1.33
C ALA A 45 -9.48 2.71 -0.09
N THR A 46 -8.86 3.35 -1.07
CA THR A 46 -8.56 2.73 -2.37
C THR A 46 -7.08 2.36 -2.38
N GLN A 47 -6.75 1.17 -2.90
CA GLN A 47 -5.37 0.72 -2.94
C GLN A 47 -4.53 1.70 -3.77
N TYR A 48 -3.38 2.08 -3.22
CA TYR A 48 -2.45 3.08 -3.73
C TYR A 48 -2.89 4.55 -3.62
N ASP A 49 -4.02 4.89 -3.01
CA ASP A 49 -4.40 6.30 -2.80
C ASP A 49 -3.38 6.99 -1.90
N PRO A 50 -2.71 8.07 -2.38
CA PRO A 50 -1.63 8.72 -1.63
C PRO A 50 -2.11 9.37 -0.33
N THR A 51 -3.42 9.50 -0.13
CA THR A 51 -4.00 10.04 1.11
C THR A 51 -4.26 8.94 2.14
N SER A 52 -4.85 7.82 1.73
CA SER A 52 -5.38 6.81 2.65
C SER A 52 -4.68 5.45 2.61
N ASP A 53 -3.86 5.22 1.59
CA ASP A 53 -3.00 4.03 1.39
C ASP A 53 -1.65 4.46 0.77
N PHE A 54 -0.92 5.29 1.50
CA PHE A 54 0.43 5.73 1.17
C PHE A 54 1.46 4.62 1.51
N PRO A 55 2.51 4.44 0.68
CA PRO A 55 3.56 3.43 0.91
C PRO A 55 4.14 3.48 2.32
N GLN A 56 4.42 2.33 2.92
CA GLN A 56 5.15 2.28 4.20
C GLN A 56 6.64 2.53 4.01
N PHE A 57 7.20 2.21 2.84
CA PHE A 57 8.62 2.32 2.53
C PHE A 57 8.89 3.36 1.43
N PRO A 58 9.00 4.67 1.74
CA PRO A 58 9.16 5.75 0.76
C PRO A 58 10.51 5.79 0.04
N LEU A 59 11.35 4.76 0.19
CA LEU A 59 12.54 4.55 -0.64
C LEU A 59 12.24 3.63 -1.83
N ASN A 60 11.06 2.99 -1.85
CA ASN A 60 10.56 2.31 -3.02
C ASN A 60 9.92 3.34 -3.97
N PHE A 61 10.76 3.95 -4.81
CA PHE A 61 10.32 4.97 -5.77
C PHE A 61 9.23 4.52 -6.73
N LEU A 62 9.13 3.22 -7.03
CA LEU A 62 8.04 2.70 -7.87
C LEU A 62 6.70 2.77 -7.13
N ALA A 63 6.70 2.42 -5.84
CA ALA A 63 5.52 2.55 -4.98
C ALA A 63 5.09 4.02 -4.84
N ASP A 64 6.04 4.92 -4.57
CA ASP A 64 5.75 6.35 -4.42
C ASP A 64 5.21 6.97 -5.71
N LEU A 65 5.84 6.65 -6.84
CA LEU A 65 5.40 7.15 -8.14
C LEU A 65 4.01 6.61 -8.50
N ASN A 66 3.77 5.33 -8.24
CA ASN A 66 2.46 4.72 -8.45
C ASN A 66 1.39 5.39 -7.57
N ALA A 67 1.68 5.67 -6.29
CA ALA A 67 0.77 6.38 -5.40
C ALA A 67 0.48 7.81 -5.87
N ILE A 68 1.50 8.57 -6.31
CA ILE A 68 1.29 9.91 -6.87
C ILE A 68 0.39 9.87 -8.11
N MET A 69 0.63 8.90 -9.00
CA MET A 69 -0.20 8.70 -10.20
C MET A 69 -1.59 8.16 -9.88
N SER A 70 -1.79 7.66 -8.68
CA SER A 70 -3.06 7.19 -8.13
C SER A 70 -3.94 8.33 -7.58
N THR A 71 -3.57 9.61 -7.72
CA THR A 71 -4.41 10.74 -7.25
C THR A 71 -5.84 10.65 -7.78
N GLY A 72 -6.04 10.15 -9.01
CA GLY A 72 -7.37 9.92 -9.58
C GLY A 72 -8.20 8.84 -8.86
N GLN A 73 -7.58 7.92 -8.10
CA GLN A 73 -8.29 6.95 -7.26
C GLN A 73 -8.96 7.62 -6.07
N HIS A 74 -8.41 8.73 -5.57
CA HIS A 74 -9.02 9.50 -4.47
C HIS A 74 -10.35 10.15 -4.92
N ASP A 75 -10.44 10.56 -6.19
CA ASP A 75 -11.66 11.17 -6.73
C ASP A 75 -12.80 10.16 -6.97
N LEU A 76 -12.52 8.85 -6.88
CA LEU A 76 -13.51 7.81 -7.16
C LEU A 76 -14.51 7.57 -6.03
N TYR A 77 -14.17 7.89 -4.77
CA TYR A 77 -14.99 7.53 -3.60
C TYR A 77 -16.50 7.82 -3.73
N PRO A 78 -16.95 8.96 -4.30
CA PRO A 78 -18.38 9.22 -4.46
C PRO A 78 -19.14 8.21 -5.32
N ASN A 79 -18.43 7.44 -6.16
CA ASN A 79 -19.00 6.53 -7.15
C ASN A 79 -18.71 5.04 -6.86
N LEU A 80 -17.99 4.72 -5.79
CA LEU A 80 -17.68 3.34 -5.42
C LEU A 80 -18.83 2.71 -4.63
N ASP A 81 -19.20 1.48 -4.95
CA ASP A 81 -20.15 0.70 -4.16
C ASP A 81 -19.43 0.09 -2.96
N PRO A 82 -19.77 0.42 -1.70
CA PRO A 82 -19.16 -0.17 -0.52
C PRO A 82 -19.15 -1.72 -0.46
N ASN A 83 -20.02 -2.39 -1.22
CA ASN A 83 -20.05 -3.86 -1.32
C ASN A 83 -18.88 -4.44 -2.13
N ASP A 84 -18.22 -3.63 -2.96
CA ASP A 84 -17.05 -4.03 -3.73
C ASP A 84 -15.74 -3.97 -2.92
N ALA A 85 -15.79 -3.40 -1.70
CA ALA A 85 -14.62 -3.28 -0.85
C ALA A 85 -14.32 -4.57 -0.09
N VAL A 86 -13.03 -4.89 0.02
CA VAL A 86 -12.55 -6.03 0.80
C VAL A 86 -12.32 -5.58 2.25
N ALA A 87 -12.79 -6.37 3.22
CA ALA A 87 -12.53 -6.10 4.63
C ALA A 87 -11.05 -6.37 4.97
N LEU A 88 -10.41 -5.42 5.66
CA LEU A 88 -9.03 -5.56 6.12
C LEU A 88 -9.00 -6.23 7.50
N PRO A 89 -8.01 -7.10 7.80
CA PRO A 89 -7.90 -7.69 9.12
C PRO A 89 -7.51 -6.66 10.18
N THR A 90 -7.91 -6.98 11.40
CA THR A 90 -7.58 -6.21 12.60
C THR A 90 -6.82 -7.08 13.58
N SER A 91 -6.13 -6.44 14.51
CA SER A 91 -5.25 -7.10 15.48
C SER A 91 -6.02 -8.13 16.31
N PRO A 92 -5.40 -9.25 16.72
CA PRO A 92 -6.04 -10.26 17.55
C PRO A 92 -6.68 -9.66 18.81
N GLY A 93 -7.94 -10.02 19.07
CA GLY A 93 -8.71 -9.52 20.21
C GLY A 93 -9.30 -8.11 20.03
N TYR A 94 -9.19 -7.52 18.85
CA TYR A 94 -9.79 -6.21 18.56
C TYR A 94 -11.31 -6.24 18.74
N ASN A 95 -11.81 -5.35 19.59
CA ASN A 95 -13.23 -5.17 19.92
C ASN A 95 -13.70 -3.71 19.74
N GLY A 96 -12.95 -2.93 18.95
CA GLY A 96 -13.29 -1.54 18.63
C GLY A 96 -14.47 -1.43 17.68
N ASN A 97 -15.02 -0.23 17.56
CA ASN A 97 -16.20 0.05 16.73
C ASN A 97 -15.85 0.53 15.31
N THR A 98 -14.57 0.63 14.98
CA THR A 98 -14.12 1.03 13.64
C THR A 98 -13.78 -0.20 12.79
N GLN A 99 -14.39 -0.30 11.61
CA GLN A 99 -14.14 -1.32 10.60
C GLN A 99 -13.39 -0.72 9.42
N TYR A 100 -12.52 -1.50 8.78
CA TYR A 100 -11.61 -1.05 7.73
C TYR A 100 -11.83 -1.84 6.47
N TYR A 101 -11.87 -1.15 5.34
CA TYR A 101 -12.16 -1.72 4.03
C TYR A 101 -11.25 -1.09 2.98
N MET A 102 -10.87 -1.88 1.98
CA MET A 102 -10.07 -1.42 0.85
C MET A 102 -10.72 -1.81 -0.49
N PHE A 103 -10.81 -0.84 -1.39
CA PHE A 103 -11.08 -1.10 -2.80
C PHE A 103 -9.77 -1.47 -3.50
N MET A 104 -9.70 -2.69 -4.04
CA MET A 104 -8.48 -3.18 -4.68
C MET A 104 -8.31 -2.61 -6.08
N THR A 105 -7.09 -2.19 -6.42
CA THR A 105 -6.80 -1.50 -7.68
C THR A 105 -6.28 -2.49 -8.73
N ARG A 106 -7.15 -2.84 -9.70
CA ARG A 106 -6.85 -3.86 -10.73
C ARG A 106 -5.76 -3.44 -11.73
N ASN A 107 -5.69 -2.17 -12.07
CA ASN A 107 -4.70 -1.65 -12.99
C ASN A 107 -3.76 -0.72 -12.23
N LEU A 108 -2.45 -0.95 -12.32
CA LEU A 108 -1.48 -0.04 -11.70
C LEU A 108 -1.65 1.38 -12.26
N PRO A 109 -1.92 2.38 -11.40
CA PRO A 109 -2.01 3.78 -11.83
C PRO A 109 -0.78 4.25 -12.61
N LEU A 110 0.42 3.76 -12.27
CA LEU A 110 1.67 4.05 -12.99
C LEU A 110 1.63 3.68 -14.48
N LEU A 111 0.80 2.71 -14.87
CA LEU A 111 0.70 2.23 -16.24
C LEU A 111 -0.46 2.84 -17.03
N GLU A 112 -1.30 3.68 -16.41
CA GLU A 112 -2.41 4.31 -17.12
C GLU A 112 -1.98 5.18 -18.32
N PRO A 113 -0.88 5.97 -18.25
CA PRO A 113 -0.40 6.69 -19.43
C PRO A 113 0.03 5.76 -20.58
N LEU A 114 0.58 4.59 -20.26
CA LEU A 114 0.94 3.59 -21.27
C LEU A 114 -0.33 3.00 -21.89
N ARG A 115 -1.34 2.66 -21.07
CA ARG A 115 -2.64 2.16 -21.55
C ARG A 115 -3.39 3.15 -22.44
N ALA A 116 -3.18 4.44 -22.25
CA ALA A 116 -3.78 5.48 -23.07
C ALA A 116 -3.27 5.50 -24.53
N ILE A 117 -2.15 4.83 -24.84
CA ILE A 117 -1.63 4.72 -26.20
C ILE A 117 -2.55 3.79 -27.03
N PRO A 118 -3.16 4.27 -28.13
CA PRO A 118 -4.06 3.45 -28.94
C PRO A 118 -3.38 2.19 -29.49
N PHE A 119 -4.14 1.10 -29.57
CA PHE A 119 -3.77 -0.21 -30.13
C PHE A 119 -2.68 -1.00 -29.38
N ILE A 120 -1.57 -0.37 -29.01
CA ILE A 120 -0.43 -1.04 -28.39
C ILE A 120 -0.35 -0.84 -26.88
N GLY A 121 -1.00 0.18 -26.33
CA GLY A 121 -0.85 0.57 -24.94
C GLY A 121 -1.32 -0.48 -23.94
N ARG A 122 -2.52 -1.03 -24.16
CA ARG A 122 -3.09 -2.09 -23.30
C ARG A 122 -2.24 -3.37 -23.30
N PRO A 123 -1.91 -3.97 -24.46
CA PRO A 123 -1.03 -5.14 -24.48
C PRO A 123 0.31 -4.91 -23.78
N LEU A 124 0.94 -3.75 -23.98
CA LEU A 124 2.23 -3.44 -23.36
C LEU A 124 2.11 -3.22 -21.85
N ALA A 125 1.06 -2.56 -21.39
CA ALA A 125 0.82 -2.36 -19.98
C ALA A 125 0.50 -3.68 -19.27
N ASP A 126 -0.36 -4.52 -19.86
CA ASP A 126 -0.74 -5.79 -19.28
C ASP A 126 0.41 -6.82 -19.34
N LEU A 127 1.34 -6.67 -20.29
CA LEU A 127 2.60 -7.43 -20.34
C LEU A 127 3.49 -7.18 -19.12
N ILE A 128 3.66 -5.91 -18.73
CA ILE A 128 4.61 -5.52 -17.67
C ILE A 128 3.96 -5.35 -16.30
N GLN A 129 2.63 -5.21 -16.24
CA GLN A 129 1.90 -4.92 -15.01
C GLN A 129 2.17 -5.94 -13.90
N PRO A 130 2.13 -7.26 -14.13
CA PRO A 130 2.24 -8.21 -13.04
C PRO A 130 3.59 -8.06 -12.30
N ASP A 131 4.70 -8.02 -13.03
CA ASP A 131 6.02 -7.83 -12.43
C ASP A 131 6.16 -6.44 -11.79
N LEU A 132 5.66 -5.39 -12.46
CA LEU A 132 5.68 -4.05 -11.89
C LEU A 132 4.83 -3.95 -10.62
N ARG A 133 3.75 -4.73 -10.50
CA ARG A 133 2.90 -4.77 -9.31
C ARG A 133 3.69 -5.35 -8.14
N VAL A 134 4.42 -6.44 -8.35
CA VAL A 134 5.33 -6.99 -7.32
C VAL A 134 6.30 -5.92 -6.82
N LEU A 135 6.91 -5.18 -7.74
CA LEU A 135 7.89 -4.14 -7.37
C LEU A 135 7.26 -2.93 -6.67
N VAL A 136 6.04 -2.55 -7.03
CA VAL A 136 5.25 -1.50 -6.36
C VAL A 136 4.82 -1.96 -4.97
N ASP A 137 4.26 -3.16 -4.86
CA ASP A 137 3.71 -3.71 -3.61
C ASP A 137 4.80 -3.97 -2.57
N LEU A 138 6.07 -4.13 -2.97
CA LEU A 138 7.22 -4.13 -2.06
C LEU A 138 7.32 -2.86 -1.20
N GLY A 139 6.73 -1.74 -1.63
CA GLY A 139 6.68 -0.48 -0.88
C GLY A 139 5.58 -0.43 0.18
N TYR A 140 4.72 -1.44 0.23
CA TYR A 140 3.54 -1.52 1.08
C TYR A 140 3.67 -2.60 2.16
N THR A 141 2.78 -2.50 3.14
CA THR A 141 2.57 -3.52 4.17
C THR A 141 1.69 -4.62 3.64
N ASP A 142 1.97 -5.86 4.03
CA ASP A 142 1.04 -6.96 3.84
C ASP A 142 -0.12 -6.86 4.85
N TRP A 143 -1.34 -7.04 4.35
CA TRP A 143 -2.58 -7.02 5.13
C TRP A 143 -3.11 -8.44 5.37
N GLY A 144 -2.28 -9.46 5.23
CA GLY A 144 -2.64 -10.85 5.43
C GLY A 144 -2.92 -11.22 6.89
N SER A 145 -3.38 -12.45 7.12
CA SER A 145 -3.54 -12.98 8.48
C SER A 145 -2.18 -13.13 9.16
N GLY A 146 -1.96 -12.39 10.25
CA GLY A 146 -0.69 -12.42 10.98
C GLY A 146 0.38 -11.46 10.43
N GLN A 147 -0.04 -10.53 9.57
CA GLN A 147 0.76 -9.43 9.04
C GLN A 147 0.34 -8.11 9.71
N ASP A 148 0.56 -6.96 9.06
CA ASP A 148 0.13 -5.66 9.57
C ASP A 148 -1.41 -5.56 9.61
N TYR A 149 -1.92 -4.88 10.63
CA TYR A 149 -3.34 -4.75 10.92
C TYR A 149 -3.86 -3.33 10.66
N ALA A 150 -5.11 -3.21 10.20
CA ALA A 150 -5.72 -1.93 9.80
C ALA A 150 -5.99 -0.96 10.95
N ASN A 151 -6.08 -1.48 12.17
CA ASN A 151 -6.39 -0.72 13.36
C ASN A 151 -5.17 -0.29 14.18
N ILE A 152 -3.94 -0.49 13.68
CA ILE A 152 -2.71 -0.12 14.38
C ILE A 152 -2.01 0.99 13.60
N ALA A 153 -1.71 2.10 14.27
CA ALA A 153 -0.98 3.22 13.69
C ALA A 153 0.39 2.75 13.20
N THR A 154 0.65 2.87 11.89
CA THR A 154 1.85 2.35 11.24
C THR A 154 2.58 3.47 10.51
N PRO A 155 3.64 4.02 11.12
CA PRO A 155 4.42 5.08 10.50
C PRO A 155 5.29 4.57 9.35
N ALA A 156 5.83 5.50 8.57
CA ALA A 156 6.78 5.18 7.51
C ALA A 156 8.07 4.57 8.09
N SER A 157 8.60 3.61 7.34
CA SER A 157 9.87 2.95 7.56
C SER A 157 10.78 3.21 6.36
N LEU A 158 12.10 3.18 6.54
CA LEU A 158 13.02 3.36 5.42
C LEU A 158 13.01 2.15 4.49
N PHE A 159 12.91 0.94 5.05
CA PHE A 159 13.04 -0.30 4.29
C PHE A 159 12.09 -1.36 4.83
N GLY A 160 11.51 -2.14 3.90
CA GLY A 160 11.00 -3.47 4.18
C GLY A 160 12.13 -4.49 4.09
N ILE A 161 11.85 -5.73 4.48
CA ILE A 161 12.79 -6.84 4.27
C ILE A 161 12.12 -7.80 3.29
N PRO A 162 12.44 -7.71 1.99
CA PRO A 162 11.83 -8.55 0.99
C PRO A 162 12.09 -10.03 1.26
N ASP A 163 11.07 -10.88 1.08
CA ASP A 163 11.26 -12.32 1.00
C ASP A 163 11.72 -12.68 -0.43
N PRO A 164 13.00 -13.04 -0.65
CA PRO A 164 13.51 -13.27 -1.99
C PRO A 164 12.87 -14.47 -2.68
N LEU A 165 12.35 -15.44 -1.92
CA LEU A 165 11.68 -16.60 -2.49
C LEU A 165 10.31 -16.19 -3.02
N VAL A 166 9.50 -15.50 -2.21
CA VAL A 166 8.17 -15.03 -2.62
C VAL A 166 8.28 -14.06 -3.79
N VAL A 167 9.12 -13.02 -3.65
CA VAL A 167 9.38 -12.04 -4.72
C VAL A 167 9.85 -12.73 -6.00
N GLY A 168 10.81 -13.65 -5.90
CA GLY A 168 11.30 -14.39 -7.07
C GLY A 168 10.22 -15.25 -7.73
N THR A 169 9.37 -15.91 -6.94
CA THR A 169 8.27 -16.72 -7.47
C THR A 169 7.18 -15.87 -8.11
N ASP A 170 6.86 -14.72 -7.54
CA ASP A 170 5.82 -13.84 -8.06
C ASP A 170 6.29 -13.07 -9.30
N LEU A 171 7.56 -12.68 -9.40
CA LEU A 171 8.14 -12.17 -10.64
C LEU A 171 8.16 -13.24 -11.75
N ALA A 172 8.50 -14.49 -11.42
CA ALA A 172 8.47 -15.56 -12.41
C ALA A 172 7.04 -15.86 -12.89
N ARG A 173 6.06 -15.82 -11.97
CA ARG A 173 4.63 -15.95 -12.31
C ARG A 173 4.16 -14.75 -13.12
N GLY A 174 4.51 -13.54 -12.70
CA GLY A 174 4.10 -12.30 -13.32
C GLY A 174 4.57 -12.19 -14.77
N ALA A 175 5.79 -12.63 -15.08
CA ALA A 175 6.28 -12.70 -16.45
C ALA A 175 5.41 -13.61 -17.35
N VAL A 176 4.93 -14.75 -16.82
CA VAL A 176 4.02 -15.66 -17.53
C VAL A 176 2.63 -15.05 -17.67
N GLU A 177 2.08 -14.53 -16.58
CA GLU A 177 0.76 -13.91 -16.55
C GLU A 177 0.67 -12.69 -17.46
N GLY A 178 1.71 -11.85 -17.49
CA GLY A 178 1.77 -10.67 -18.34
C GLY A 178 1.83 -11.04 -19.81
N THR A 179 2.66 -12.03 -20.16
CA THR A 179 2.68 -12.57 -21.54
C THR A 179 1.30 -13.11 -21.93
N GLN A 180 0.67 -13.87 -21.04
CA GLN A 180 -0.66 -14.44 -21.27
C GLN A 180 -1.72 -13.35 -21.45
N ALA A 181 -1.74 -12.32 -20.60
CA ALA A 181 -2.66 -11.18 -20.70
C ALA A 181 -2.43 -10.38 -22.00
N ALA A 182 -1.18 -10.09 -22.35
CA ALA A 182 -0.85 -9.38 -23.59
C ALA A 182 -1.28 -10.16 -24.85
N LEU A 183 -1.12 -11.49 -24.85
CA LEU A 183 -1.57 -12.36 -25.93
C LEU A 183 -3.11 -12.40 -26.05
N VAL A 184 -3.83 -12.32 -24.93
CA VAL A 184 -5.29 -12.15 -24.92
C VAL A 184 -5.67 -10.79 -25.53
N ASP A 185 -5.00 -9.71 -25.12
CA ASP A 185 -5.29 -8.36 -25.60
C ASP A 185 -5.11 -8.19 -27.11
N ILE A 186 -4.14 -8.89 -27.72
CA ILE A 186 -3.93 -8.89 -29.17
C ILE A 186 -4.74 -9.96 -29.92
N GLY A 187 -5.58 -10.73 -29.21
CA GLY A 187 -6.49 -11.71 -29.80
C GLY A 187 -5.84 -13.05 -30.20
N LEU A 188 -4.65 -13.36 -29.70
CA LEU A 188 -3.99 -14.66 -29.93
C LEU A 188 -4.44 -15.74 -28.92
N LEU A 189 -4.93 -15.33 -27.75
CA LEU A 189 -5.52 -16.22 -26.75
C LEU A 189 -6.98 -15.83 -26.44
N PRO A 190 -7.83 -16.80 -26.02
CA PRO A 190 -9.22 -16.50 -25.63
C PRO A 190 -9.30 -15.77 -24.29
N GLN A 191 -10.39 -15.05 -24.03
CA GLN A 191 -10.58 -14.30 -22.77
C GLN A 191 -10.58 -15.17 -21.51
N SER A 192 -10.92 -16.45 -21.64
CA SER A 192 -10.82 -17.44 -20.56
C SER A 192 -9.38 -17.72 -20.12
N ALA A 193 -8.39 -17.30 -20.92
CA ALA A 193 -6.98 -17.36 -20.58
C ALA A 193 -6.51 -16.11 -19.82
N LEU A 194 -7.36 -15.15 -19.43
CA LEU A 194 -6.88 -14.08 -18.56
C LEU A 194 -6.45 -14.65 -17.19
N PRO A 195 -5.28 -14.25 -16.66
CA PRO A 195 -4.90 -14.61 -15.31
C PRO A 195 -5.92 -14.07 -14.30
N ASN A 196 -6.05 -14.76 -13.16
CA ASN A 196 -7.04 -14.45 -12.13
C ASN A 196 -6.44 -14.46 -10.72
N ALA A 197 -5.12 -14.37 -10.62
CA ALA A 197 -4.38 -14.42 -9.37
C ALA A 197 -3.35 -13.29 -9.31
N TYR A 198 -2.71 -13.18 -8.15
CA TYR A 198 -1.56 -12.32 -7.96
C TYR A 198 -0.35 -12.88 -8.73
N PRO A 199 0.46 -12.04 -9.41
CA PRO A 199 0.42 -10.56 -9.40
C PRO A 199 -0.37 -9.85 -10.51
N TYR A 200 -1.05 -10.56 -11.41
CA TYR A 200 -1.92 -9.89 -12.40
C TYR A 200 -3.08 -9.12 -11.75
N LEU A 201 -3.77 -9.76 -10.79
CA LEU A 201 -4.79 -9.14 -9.94
C LEU A 201 -4.23 -8.75 -8.57
N PRO A 202 -4.77 -7.70 -7.93
CA PRO A 202 -4.34 -7.28 -6.59
C PRO A 202 -4.66 -8.34 -5.52
N SER A 203 -3.83 -8.40 -4.48
CA SER A 203 -4.03 -9.20 -3.28
C SER A 203 -3.78 -8.35 -2.03
N LEU A 204 -4.42 -8.70 -0.92
CA LEU A 204 -4.11 -8.15 0.41
C LEU A 204 -2.89 -8.83 1.05
N ASP A 205 -2.70 -10.10 0.71
CA ASP A 205 -1.73 -11.00 1.33
C ASP A 205 -0.70 -11.40 0.28
N THR A 206 0.26 -10.52 0.03
CA THR A 206 1.30 -10.74 -0.99
C THR A 206 2.49 -11.48 -0.39
N ASN A 207 2.74 -11.32 0.91
CA ASN A 207 3.89 -11.88 1.64
C ASN A 207 5.24 -11.48 1.02
N LEU A 208 5.29 -10.32 0.35
CA LEU A 208 6.50 -9.85 -0.31
C LEU A 208 7.57 -9.40 0.69
N ASN A 209 7.15 -9.01 1.90
CA ASN A 209 8.05 -8.62 2.98
C ASN A 209 7.93 -9.59 4.15
N PHE A 210 9.05 -9.90 4.80
CA PHE A 210 9.01 -10.63 6.07
C PHE A 210 8.29 -9.83 7.15
N PHE A 211 7.37 -10.47 7.85
CA PHE A 211 6.74 -9.90 9.03
C PHE A 211 7.65 -10.00 10.25
N LEU A 212 8.12 -8.87 10.74
CA LEU A 212 8.89 -8.79 12.00
C LEU A 212 8.06 -8.20 13.15
N GLY A 213 6.75 -8.09 12.97
CA GLY A 213 5.86 -7.33 13.83
C GLY A 213 5.57 -5.94 13.26
N GLN A 214 4.36 -5.47 13.50
CA GLN A 214 3.90 -4.18 13.01
C GLN A 214 4.54 -3.04 13.82
N PRO A 215 5.33 -2.15 13.19
CA PRO A 215 5.97 -1.06 13.90
C PRO A 215 4.95 0.02 14.28
N THR A 216 5.06 0.55 15.50
CA THR A 216 4.27 1.70 15.97
C THR A 216 5.06 3.01 15.94
N ASP A 217 6.34 2.95 15.54
CA ASP A 217 7.30 4.04 15.56
C ASP A 217 8.09 4.08 14.24
N THR A 218 8.55 5.27 13.79
CA THR A 218 9.36 5.36 12.57
C THR A 218 10.71 4.65 12.77
N THR A 219 11.28 4.06 11.72
CA THR A 219 12.62 3.42 11.83
C THR A 219 13.71 4.37 12.30
N ILE A 220 13.68 5.64 11.88
CA ILE A 220 14.62 6.66 12.36
C ILE A 220 14.49 6.86 13.88
N SER A 221 13.26 6.85 14.41
CA SER A 221 13.04 6.94 15.86
C SER A 221 13.48 5.67 16.61
N LEU A 222 13.38 4.50 15.99
CA LEU A 222 13.92 3.25 16.54
C LEU A 222 15.46 3.30 16.62
N PHE A 223 16.12 3.68 15.53
CA PHE A 223 17.58 3.86 15.49
C PHE A 223 18.05 4.92 16.48
N THR A 224 17.39 6.08 16.53
CA THR A 224 17.74 7.14 17.48
C THR A 224 17.54 6.69 18.93
N ARG A 225 16.50 5.92 19.25
CA ARG A 225 16.31 5.36 20.60
C ARG A 225 17.32 4.27 20.95
N ALA A 226 17.72 3.43 19.98
CA ALA A 226 18.71 2.38 20.21
C ALA A 226 20.13 2.94 20.35
N VAL A 227 20.46 4.00 19.59
CA VAL A 227 21.81 4.59 19.52
C VAL A 227 21.98 5.79 20.47
N GLY A 228 20.89 6.50 20.81
CA GLY A 228 20.91 7.65 21.73
C GLY A 228 21.64 7.35 23.05
N PRO A 229 21.32 6.25 23.76
CA PRO A 229 22.05 5.85 24.97
C PRO A 229 23.54 5.54 24.76
N LEU A 230 23.95 5.16 23.54
CA LEU A 230 25.35 4.94 23.19
C LEU A 230 26.08 6.25 22.89
N LEU A 231 25.38 7.25 22.35
CA LEU A 231 25.93 8.59 22.10
C LEU A 231 26.09 9.39 23.40
N ASP A 232 25.21 9.19 24.39
CA ASP A 232 25.36 9.75 25.74
C ASP A 232 26.59 9.18 26.49
N LEU A 233 27.15 8.07 26.00
CA LEU A 233 28.38 7.49 26.52
C LEU A 233 29.66 8.16 25.98
N ILE A 234 29.54 9.02 24.95
CA ILE A 234 30.66 9.78 24.40
C ILE A 234 30.85 11.03 25.27
N PRO A 235 31.98 11.17 25.98
CA PRO A 235 32.20 12.33 26.83
C PRO A 235 32.24 13.62 25.99
N PRO A 236 31.66 14.72 26.49
CA PRO A 236 31.70 15.99 25.78
C PRO A 236 33.14 16.45 25.58
N ILE A 237 33.45 16.88 24.36
CA ILE A 237 34.74 17.47 24.02
C ILE A 237 34.70 18.93 24.49
N TYR A 238 35.42 19.24 25.56
CA TYR A 238 35.66 20.61 26.03
C TYR A 238 36.85 21.23 25.29
#